data_AF-A0A089KU39-F1
#
_entry.id   AF-A0A089KU39-F1
#
_cell.length_a   1.000
_cell.length_b   1.000
_cell.length_c   1.000
_cell.angle_alpha   90.00
_cell.angle_beta   90.00
_cell.angle_gamma   90.00
#
_symmetry.space_group_name_H-M   'P 1'
#
loop_
_entity.id
_entity.type
_entity.pdbx_description
1 polymer ?
#
loop_
_entity_poly.entity_id
_entity_poly.type
_entity_poly.pdbx_seq_one_letter_code
_entity_poly.pdbx_strand_id
1 'polypeptide(L)' 'MLGIFLLILGIGLIAFGLYIRKHPDFAWKTNEGWKVQGDSEPSGTYISLMTFRGTVCICIGPLFIVFGLIQFL' A
#
# COMPACT_ATOMS: atom_id res chain seq x y z
N MET A 1 -7.26 19.67 12.98
CA MET A 1 -6.34 19.35 11.87
C MET A 1 -5.97 17.86 11.81
N LEU A 2 -5.69 17.22 12.95
CA LEU A 2 -5.35 15.79 13.01
C LEU A 2 -6.42 14.87 12.38
N GLY A 3 -7.71 15.09 12.63
CA GLY A 3 -8.79 14.25 12.09
C GLY A 3 -8.81 14.23 10.55
N ILE A 4 -8.66 15.41 9.92
CA ILE A 4 -8.56 15.53 8.45
C ILE A 4 -7.36 14.76 7.93
N PHE A 5 -6.21 14.84 8.61
CA PHE A 5 -5.02 14.09 8.22
C PHE A 5 -5.23 12.58 8.29
N LEU A 6 -5.87 12.06 9.34
CA LEU A 6 -6.17 10.62 9.47
C LEU A 6 -7.14 10.14 8.38
N LEU A 7 -8.12 10.96 7.99
CA LEU A 7 -9.02 10.64 6.89
C LEU A 7 -8.26 10.54 5.55
N ILE A 8 -7.42 11.53 5.24
CA ILE A 8 -6.62 11.52 4.01
C ILE A 8 -5.67 10.32 4.00
N LEU A 9 -5.01 10.03 5.13
CA LEU A 9 -4.12 8.88 5.27
C LEU A 9 -4.86 7.56 5.07
N GLY A 10 -6.03 7.39 5.69
CA GLY A 10 -6.83 6.18 5.57
C GLY A 10 -7.31 5.93 4.14
N ILE A 11 -7.83 6.96 3.47
CA ILE A 11 -8.22 6.89 2.05
C ILE A 11 -7.00 6.56 1.18
N GLY A 12 -5.87 7.23 1.42
CA GLY A 12 -4.62 6.99 0.71
C GLY A 12 -4.11 5.56 0.85
N LEU A 13 -4.16 4.98 2.05
CA LEU A 13 -3.77 3.60 2.30
C LEU A 13 -4.65 2.59 1.56
N ILE A 14 -5.97 2.80 1.52
CA ILE A 14 -6.89 1.93 0.78
C ILE A 14 -6.62 2.03 -0.72
N ALA A 15 -6.53 3.25 -1.26
CA ALA A 15 -6.26 3.47 -2.68
C ALA A 15 -4.91 2.86 -3.09
N PHE A 16 -3.87 3.07 -2.28
CA PHE A 16 -2.55 2.50 -2.51
C PHE A 16 -2.54 0.97 -2.40
N GLY A 17 -3.25 0.41 -1.42
CA GLY A 17 -3.38 -1.04 -1.27
C GLY A 17 -4.09 -1.69 -2.46
N LEU A 18 -5.16 -1.08 -2.98
CA LEU A 18 -5.83 -1.51 -4.20
C LEU A 18 -4.90 -1.42 -5.42
N TYR A 19 -4.15 -0.32 -5.54
CA TYR A 19 -3.20 -0.12 -6.62
C TYR A 19 -2.10 -1.19 -6.63
N ILE A 20 -1.46 -1.46 -5.48
CA ILE A 20 -0.42 -2.49 -5.37
C ILE A 20 -0.98 -3.88 -5.70
N ARG A 21 -2.21 -4.20 -5.32
CA ARG A 21 -2.80 -5.50 -5.67
C ARG A 21 -3.04 -5.64 -7.17
N LYS A 22 -3.33 -4.55 -7.88
CA LYS A 22 -3.51 -4.54 -9.34
C LYS A 22 -2.18 -4.52 -10.09
N HIS A 23 -1.15 -3.88 -9.50
CA HIS A 23 0.19 -3.71 -10.07
C HIS A 23 1.27 -4.10 -9.05
N PRO A 24 1.37 -5.40 -8.68
CA PRO A 24 2.29 -5.86 -7.63
C PRO A 24 3.77 -5.73 -8.02
N ASP A 25 4.05 -5.60 -9.31
CA ASP A 25 5.37 -5.41 -9.90
C ASP A 25 5.84 -3.94 -9.91
N PHE A 26 4.96 -2.96 -9.63
CA PHE A 26 5.26 -1.53 -9.87
C PHE A 26 6.54 -1.04 -9.18
N ALA A 27 6.80 -1.51 -7.95
CA ALA A 27 7.98 -1.08 -7.18
C ALA A 27 9.18 -2.03 -7.32
N TRP A 28 9.07 -3.07 -8.16
CA TRP A 28 10.15 -4.05 -8.34
C TRP A 28 11.42 -3.37 -8.83
N LYS A 29 11.35 -2.63 -9.94
CA LYS A 29 12.51 -1.96 -10.53
C LYS A 29 13.21 -1.02 -9.55
N THR A 30 12.44 -0.29 -8.75
CA THR A 30 12.97 0.67 -7.78
C THR A 30 13.59 -0.01 -6.54
N ASN A 31 13.00 -1.09 -6.02
CA ASN A 31 13.44 -1.71 -4.77
C ASN A 31 14.49 -2.82 -4.94
N GLU A 32 14.32 -3.66 -5.97
CA GLU A 32 15.09 -4.90 -6.14
C GLU A 32 15.69 -5.04 -7.54
N GLY A 33 15.04 -4.48 -8.56
CA GLY A 33 15.52 -4.56 -9.95
C GLY A 33 16.91 -3.97 -10.16
N TRP A 34 17.30 -2.95 -9.39
CA TRP A 34 18.66 -2.40 -9.42
C TRP A 34 19.73 -3.41 -8.97
N LYS A 35 19.39 -4.37 -8.11
CA LYS A 35 20.34 -5.38 -7.60
C LYS A 35 20.69 -6.43 -8.65
N VAL A 36 19.77 -6.65 -9.59
CA VAL A 36 19.90 -7.60 -10.70
C VAL A 36 20.17 -6.91 -12.03
N GLN A 37 20.55 -5.63 -12.01
CA GLN A 37 20.74 -4.79 -13.21
C GLN A 37 19.55 -4.76 -14.18
N GLY A 38 18.35 -5.11 -13.70
CA GLY A 38 17.15 -5.24 -14.53
C GLY A 38 17.07 -6.54 -15.35
N ASP A 39 18.03 -7.45 -15.21
CA ASP A 39 18.11 -8.70 -16.00
C ASP A 39 17.20 -9.81 -15.46
N SER A 40 16.44 -9.56 -14.39
CA SER A 40 15.53 -10.54 -13.81
C SER A 40 14.15 -9.96 -13.50
N GLU A 41 13.13 -10.73 -13.87
CA GLU A 41 11.73 -10.46 -13.56
C GLU A 41 11.45 -10.64 -12.05
N PRO A 42 10.44 -9.95 -11.49
CA PRO A 42 10.03 -10.15 -10.11
C PRO A 42 9.69 -11.60 -9.82
N SER A 43 10.30 -12.16 -8.78
CA SER A 43 9.99 -13.51 -8.34
C SER A 43 8.52 -13.64 -7.89
N GLY A 44 7.95 -14.84 -8.01
CA GLY A 44 6.60 -15.11 -7.51
C GLY A 44 6.44 -14.79 -6.02
N THR A 45 7.50 -14.97 -5.24
CA THR A 45 7.56 -14.59 -3.81
C THR A 45 7.47 -13.07 -3.62
N TYR A 46 8.12 -12.28 -4.47
CA TYR A 46 7.99 -10.82 -4.41
C TYR A 46 6.56 -10.37 -4.72
N ILE A 47 5.96 -10.93 -5.78
CA ILE A 47 4.57 -10.62 -6.18
C ILE A 47 3.58 -10.98 -5.07
N SER A 48 3.74 -12.14 -4.43
CA SER A 48 2.88 -12.56 -3.33
C SER A 48 3.05 -11.67 -2.09
N LEU A 49 4.28 -11.29 -1.76
CA LEU A 49 4.56 -10.36 -0.67
C LEU A 49 3.94 -8.98 -0.93
N MET A 50 4.05 -8.46 -2.14
CA MET A 50 3.47 -7.16 -2.51
C MET A 50 1.94 -7.21 -2.46
N THR A 51 1.33 -8.28 -2.95
CA THR A 51 -0.12 -8.49 -2.86
C THR A 51 -0.59 -8.59 -1.40
N PHE A 52 0.17 -9.26 -0.54
CA PHE A 52 -0.10 -9.33 0.89
C PHE A 52 -0.01 -7.95 1.55
N ARG A 53 1.05 -7.17 1.26
CA ARG A 53 1.21 -5.78 1.75
C ARG A 53 0.04 -4.90 1.32
N GLY A 54 -0.41 -5.00 0.07
CA GLY A 54 -1.58 -4.26 -0.41
C GLY A 54 -2.86 -4.64 0.35
N THR A 55 -3.02 -5.92 0.70
CA THR A 55 -4.14 -6.40 1.54
C THR A 55 -4.08 -5.80 2.94
N VAL A 56 -2.91 -5.79 3.57
CA VAL A 56 -2.70 -5.17 4.89
C VAL A 56 -3.05 -3.68 4.85
N CYS A 57 -2.63 -2.94 3.82
CA CYS A 57 -3.00 -1.54 3.65
C CYS A 57 -4.52 -1.32 3.56
N ILE A 58 -5.23 -2.17 2.81
CA ILE A 58 -6.70 -2.11 2.69
C ILE A 58 -7.37 -2.42 4.04
N CYS A 59 -6.83 -3.35 4.83
CA CYS A 59 -7.39 -3.69 6.14
C CYS A 59 -7.14 -2.61 7.19
N ILE A 60 -5.97 -1.96 7.17
CA ILE A 60 -5.59 -0.94 8.15
C ILE A 60 -6.21 0.43 7.84
N GLY A 61 -6.36 0.80 6.57
CA GLY A 61 -6.90 2.11 6.16
C GLY A 61 -8.25 2.49 6.81
N PRO A 62 -9.24 1.58 6.89
CA PRO A 62 -10.50 1.84 7.59
C PRO A 62 -10.34 2.22 9.07
N LEU A 63 -9.33 1.69 9.77
CA LEU A 63 -9.07 2.07 11.16
C LEU A 63 -8.71 3.56 11.27
N PHE A 64 -7.86 4.05 10.36
CA PHE A 64 -7.52 5.47 10.30
C PHE A 64 -8.73 6.35 9.96
N ILE A 65 -9.64 5.87 9.10
CA ILE A 65 -10.88 6.58 8.79
C ILE A 65 -11.77 6.69 10.04
N VAL A 66 -11.98 5.58 10.76
CA VAL A 66 -12.78 5.56 11.99
C VAL A 66 -12.20 6.50 13.04
N PHE A 67 -10.90 6.43 13.31
CA PHE A 67 -10.25 7.34 14.26
C PHE A 67 -10.29 8.80 13.81
N GLY A 68 -10.21 9.05 12.50
CA GLY A 68 -10.37 10.39 11.92
C GLY A 68 -11.78 10.94 12.16
N LEU A 69 -12.82 10.14 11.92
CA LEU A 69 -14.22 10.53 12.13
C LEU A 69 -14.55 10.79 13.60
N ILE A 70 -14.01 9.98 14.52
CA ILE A 70 -14.20 10.17 15.97
C ILE A 70 -13.76 11.56 16.45
N GLN A 71 -12.78 12.19 15.80
CA GLN A 71 -12.33 13.53 16.20
C GLN A 71 -13.30 14.66 15.82
N PHE A 72 -14.32 14.38 15.03
CA PHE A 72 -15.37 15.34 14.65
C PHE A 72 -16.67 15.14 15.45
N LEU A 73 -16.72 14.11 16.31
CA LEU A 73 -17.79 13.85 17.27
C LEU A 73 -17.45 14.53 18.60
#